data_AF-A0A383DKU7-F1
#
_entry.id   AF-A0A383DKU7-F1
#
_cell.length_a   1.000
_cell.length_b   1.000
_cell.length_c   1.000
_cell.angle_alpha   90.00
_cell.angle_beta   90.00
_cell.angle_gamma   90.00
#
_symmetry.space_group_name_H-M   'P 1'
#
loop_
_entity.id
_entity.type
_entity.pdbx_description
1 polymer ?
#
loop_
_entity_poly.entity_id
_entity_poly.type
_entity_poly.pdbx_seq_one_letter_code
_entity_poly.pdbx_strand_id
1 'polypeptide(L)'
;MKTQSIKLLAKIVIAFIGLLFLLGSFSEIIGITYYFPFNVSYEKEIPYHRLQSLRITILLTFSYFSFRYLIYESVKMYPIQFLDIMLKIYILISLIIFTTNDVEMSEYTVIMFYFFVALISHIASRPKLRRYYYSKFDKN
;
A
#
# COMPACT_ATOMS: atom_id res chain seq x y z
N MET A 1 -11.96 -18.62 -12.54
CA MET A 1 -11.64 -18.73 -11.11
C MET A 1 -12.85 -18.29 -10.28
N LYS A 2 -13.35 -19.09 -9.33
CA LYS A 2 -14.52 -18.72 -8.52
C LYS A 2 -14.23 -17.42 -7.76
N THR A 3 -15.19 -16.49 -7.75
CA THR A 3 -15.13 -15.18 -7.05
C THR A 3 -14.72 -15.31 -5.57
N GLN A 4 -14.98 -16.46 -4.95
CA GLN A 4 -14.59 -16.80 -3.59
C GLN A 4 -13.07 -17.00 -3.41
N SER A 5 -12.39 -17.62 -4.37
CA SER A 5 -10.93 -17.86 -4.30
C SER A 5 -10.14 -16.55 -4.39
N ILE A 6 -10.60 -15.61 -5.22
CA ILE A 6 -9.99 -14.27 -5.35
C ILE A 6 -10.10 -13.49 -4.03
N LYS A 7 -11.22 -13.59 -3.32
CA LYS A 7 -11.41 -12.93 -2.03
C LYS A 7 -10.48 -13.49 -0.95
N LEU A 8 -10.34 -14.82 -0.90
CA LEU A 8 -9.45 -15.47 0.04
C LEU A 8 -8.00 -15.03 -0.21
N LEU A 9 -7.57 -15.04 -1.49
CA LEU A 9 -6.26 -14.56 -1.88
C LEU A 9 -6.02 -13.11 -1.45
N ALA A 10 -6.96 -12.21 -1.74
CA ALA A 10 -6.84 -10.81 -1.33
C ALA A 10 -6.71 -10.66 0.19
N LYS A 11 -7.50 -11.40 0.98
CA LYS A 11 -7.39 -11.37 2.45
C LYS A 11 -6.02 -11.85 2.92
N ILE A 12 -5.51 -12.95 2.37
CA ILE A 12 -4.19 -13.49 2.72
C ILE A 12 -3.11 -12.47 2.39
N VAL A 13 -3.15 -11.87 1.20
CA VAL A 13 -2.16 -10.88 0.75
C VAL A 13 -2.19 -9.63 1.63
N ILE A 14 -3.39 -9.08 1.89
CA ILE A 14 -3.53 -7.91 2.76
C ILE A 14 -3.10 -8.22 4.19
N ALA A 15 -3.45 -9.40 4.72
CA ALA A 15 -3.05 -9.81 6.06
C ALA A 15 -1.52 -9.99 6.17
N PHE A 16 -0.91 -10.62 5.16
CA PHE A 16 0.54 -10.81 5.08
C PHE A 16 1.27 -9.46 5.06
N ILE A 17 0.82 -8.53 4.21
CA ILE A 17 1.43 -7.19 4.10
C ILE A 17 1.20 -6.38 5.38
N GLY A 18 -0.01 -6.43 5.93
CA GLY A 18 -0.34 -5.77 7.18
C GLY A 18 0.56 -6.26 8.33
N LEU A 19 0.80 -7.57 8.40
CA LEU A 19 1.72 -8.15 9.38
C LEU A 19 3.17 -7.70 9.13
N LEU A 20 3.64 -7.71 7.89
CA LEU A 20 5.00 -7.24 7.56
C LEU A 20 5.19 -5.76 7.95
N PHE A 21 4.22 -4.91 7.67
CA PHE A 21 4.29 -3.49 8.02
C PHE A 21 4.24 -3.27 9.53
N LEU A 22 3.42 -4.05 10.23
CA LEU A 22 3.35 -4.02 11.69
C LEU A 22 4.71 -4.40 12.30
N LEU A 23 5.28 -5.54 11.86
CA LEU A 23 6.59 -6.00 12.33
C LEU A 23 7.72 -5.02 11.98
N GLY A 24 7.73 -4.49 10.75
CA GLY A 24 8.69 -3.47 10.33
C GLY A 24 8.61 -2.20 11.19
N SER A 25 7.39 -1.73 11.47
CA SER A 25 7.18 -0.54 12.32
C SER A 25 7.63 -0.77 13.77
N PHE A 26 7.31 -1.94 14.35
CA PHE A 26 7.78 -2.30 15.69
C PHE A 26 9.31 -2.39 15.76
N SER A 27 9.93 -2.96 14.73
CA SER A 27 11.38 -3.11 14.66
C SER A 27 12.09 -1.76 14.58
N GLU A 28 11.56 -0.83 13.76
CA GLU A 28 12.12 0.51 13.63
C GLU A 28 12.09 1.27 14.97
N ILE A 29 11.01 1.12 15.75
CA ILE A 29 10.88 1.76 17.08
C ILE A 29 11.95 1.28 18.07
N ILE A 30 12.41 0.02 17.96
CA ILE A 30 13.48 -0.54 18.79
C ILE A 30 14.88 -0.37 18.16
N GLY A 31 15.00 0.43 17.09
CA GLY A 31 16.27 0.75 16.43
C GLY A 31 16.76 -0.30 15.44
N ILE A 32 15.89 -1.21 14.97
CA ILE A 32 16.24 -2.22 13.97
C ILE A 32 15.49 -1.94 12.68
N THR A 33 16.23 -1.54 11.65
CA THR A 33 15.63 -1.19 10.36
C THR A 33 15.59 -2.42 9.44
N TYR A 34 14.37 -2.83 9.08
CA TYR A 34 14.12 -3.84 8.06
C TYR A 34 13.58 -3.19 6.79
N TYR A 35 14.16 -3.55 5.65
CA TYR A 35 13.61 -3.15 4.35
C TYR A 35 13.70 -4.26 3.31
N PHE A 36 12.65 -4.35 2.48
CA PHE A 36 12.53 -5.33 1.39
C PHE A 36 13.69 -5.18 0.37
N PRO A 37 14.25 -6.25 -0.22
CA PRO A 37 13.79 -7.64 -0.17
C PRO A 37 14.03 -8.35 1.16
N PHE A 38 15.24 -8.35 1.73
CA PHE A 38 15.54 -8.94 3.05
C PHE A 38 16.80 -8.31 3.67
N ASN A 39 16.87 -6.97 3.68
CA ASN A 39 18.01 -6.28 4.26
C ASN A 39 17.69 -5.89 5.71
N VAL A 40 18.63 -6.21 6.60
CA VAL A 40 18.62 -5.77 7.99
C VAL A 40 19.78 -4.80 8.15
N SER A 41 19.48 -3.59 8.60
CA SER A 41 20.50 -2.63 8.98
C SER A 41 20.39 -2.34 10.47
N TYR A 42 21.46 -2.66 11.19
CA TYR A 42 21.59 -2.35 12.62
C TYR A 42 22.13 -0.92 12.85
N GLU A 43 22.63 -0.27 11.80
CA GLU A 43 23.20 1.10 11.85
C GLU A 43 23.06 1.90 10.54
N LYS A 44 22.60 1.28 9.44
CA LYS A 44 22.37 1.98 8.16
C LYS A 44 20.95 2.51 8.12
N GLU A 45 20.83 3.81 7.85
CA GLU A 45 19.57 4.45 7.52
C GLU A 45 18.91 3.77 6.31
N ILE A 46 17.57 3.74 6.30
CA ILE A 46 16.80 3.37 5.10
C ILE A 46 17.31 4.22 3.93
N PRO A 47 17.56 3.64 2.74
CA PRO A 47 17.99 4.42 1.58
C PRO A 47 17.10 5.64 1.33
N TYR A 48 17.71 6.81 1.17
CA TYR A 48 17.02 8.09 1.20
C TYR A 48 15.85 8.18 0.20
N HIS A 49 16.03 7.66 -1.02
CA HIS A 49 14.98 7.64 -2.05
C HIS A 49 13.73 6.88 -1.61
N ARG A 50 13.86 5.85 -0.78
CA ARG A 50 12.72 5.10 -0.23
C ARG A 50 11.97 5.92 0.82
N LEU A 51 12.69 6.58 1.72
CA LEU A 51 12.11 7.46 2.73
C LEU A 51 11.42 8.67 2.08
N GLN A 52 12.07 9.28 1.09
CA GLN A 52 11.54 10.39 0.30
C GLN A 52 10.25 9.97 -0.42
N SER A 53 10.23 8.78 -1.03
CA SER A 53 9.05 8.24 -1.71
C SER A 53 7.89 8.04 -0.74
N LEU A 54 8.15 7.48 0.45
CA LEU A 54 7.14 7.27 1.49
C LEU A 54 6.58 8.61 2.01
N ARG A 55 7.46 9.59 2.27
CA ARG A 55 7.06 10.93 2.70
C ARG A 55 6.12 11.60 1.70
N ILE A 56 6.49 11.62 0.42
CA ILE A 56 5.67 12.24 -0.64
C ILE A 56 4.36 11.46 -0.82
N THR A 57 4.39 10.13 -0.70
CA THR A 57 3.19 9.28 -0.76
C THR A 57 2.17 9.66 0.30
N ILE A 58 2.60 9.84 1.55
CA ILE A 58 1.71 10.23 2.66
C ILE A 58 1.06 11.59 2.35
N LEU A 59 1.87 12.58 1.93
CA LEU A 59 1.39 13.92 1.61
C LEU A 59 0.37 13.92 0.46
N LEU A 60 0.66 13.20 -0.63
CA LEU A 60 -0.24 13.12 -1.78
C LEU A 60 -1.50 12.29 -1.49
N THR A 61 -1.38 11.23 -0.69
CA THR A 61 -2.53 10.43 -0.27
C THR A 61 -3.48 11.29 0.56
N PHE A 62 -2.94 12.04 1.53
CA PHE A 62 -3.73 12.99 2.31
C PHE A 62 -4.38 14.03 1.39
N SER A 63 -3.59 14.69 0.53
CA SER A 63 -4.10 15.70 -0.41
C SER A 63 -5.22 15.16 -1.30
N TYR A 64 -5.07 13.96 -1.86
CA TYR A 64 -6.09 13.30 -2.67
C TYR A 64 -7.41 13.13 -1.89
N PHE A 65 -7.34 12.65 -0.64
CA PHE A 65 -8.54 12.46 0.18
C PHE A 65 -9.14 13.77 0.68
N SER A 66 -8.33 14.79 0.95
CA SER A 66 -8.83 16.14 1.28
C SER A 66 -9.62 16.73 0.11
N PHE A 67 -9.08 16.72 -1.11
CA PHE A 67 -9.81 17.21 -2.28
C PHE A 67 -11.06 16.39 -2.55
N ARG A 68 -10.96 15.05 -2.43
CA ARG A 68 -12.13 14.19 -2.58
C ARG A 68 -13.22 14.50 -1.56
N TYR A 69 -12.84 14.75 -0.31
CA TYR A 69 -13.78 15.15 0.73
C TYR A 69 -14.46 16.47 0.38
N LEU A 70 -13.70 17.50 0.00
CA LEU A 70 -14.25 18.82 -0.35
C LEU A 70 -15.18 18.80 -1.57
N ILE A 71 -14.95 17.92 -2.54
CA ILE A 71 -15.74 17.86 -3.79
C ILE A 71 -16.93 16.91 -3.67
N TYR A 72 -16.79 15.80 -2.96
CA TYR A 72 -17.77 14.70 -2.98
C TYR A 72 -18.40 14.40 -1.60
N GLU A 73 -18.00 15.13 -0.55
CA GLU A 73 -18.45 15.25 0.88
C GLU A 73 -18.98 14.02 1.64
N SER A 74 -19.55 12.99 1.01
CA SER A 74 -20.24 11.88 1.68
C SER A 74 -20.14 10.51 1.00
N VAL A 75 -19.28 10.33 -0.01
CA VAL A 75 -19.13 9.00 -0.64
C VAL A 75 -18.38 8.05 0.28
N LYS A 76 -19.13 7.15 0.94
CA LYS A 76 -18.58 6.07 1.78
C LYS A 76 -17.47 5.33 1.05
N MET A 77 -16.33 5.19 1.73
CA MET A 77 -15.15 4.52 1.21
C MET A 77 -14.74 3.39 2.14
N TYR A 78 -14.43 2.23 1.55
CA TYR A 78 -13.99 1.07 2.32
C TYR A 78 -12.47 1.14 2.55
N PRO A 79 -11.96 0.58 3.66
CA PRO A 79 -10.52 0.58 3.96
C PRO A 79 -9.66 0.03 2.82
N ILE A 80 -10.12 -1.00 2.12
CA ILE A 80 -9.38 -1.58 0.98
C ILE A 80 -9.24 -0.60 -0.20
N GLN A 81 -10.22 0.28 -0.40
CA GLN A 81 -10.13 1.30 -1.44
C GLN A 81 -9.07 2.34 -1.05
N PHE A 82 -8.94 2.66 0.24
CA PHE A 82 -7.92 3.60 0.72
C PHE A 82 -6.53 3.03 0.46
N LEU A 83 -6.31 1.75 0.83
CA LEU A 83 -5.07 1.04 0.58
C LEU A 83 -4.73 0.95 -0.91
N ASP A 84 -5.71 0.64 -1.78
CA ASP A 84 -5.52 0.62 -3.24
C ASP A 84 -5.01 1.97 -3.79
N ILE A 85 -5.60 3.08 -3.34
CA ILE A 85 -5.20 4.42 -3.79
C ILE A 85 -3.81 4.79 -3.27
N MET A 86 -3.55 4.59 -1.98
CA MET A 86 -2.26 4.87 -1.38
C MET A 86 -1.13 4.08 -2.06
N LEU A 87 -1.35 2.79 -2.38
CA LEU A 87 -0.38 1.95 -3.09
C LEU A 87 -0.09 2.46 -4.51
N LYS A 88 -1.12 2.91 -5.24
CA LYS A 88 -0.94 3.46 -6.59
C LYS A 88 -0.15 4.76 -6.57
N ILE A 89 -0.43 5.63 -5.60
CA ILE A 89 0.36 6.85 -5.37
C ILE A 89 1.80 6.46 -5.04
N TYR A 90 2.02 5.50 -4.14
CA TYR A 90 3.35 5.02 -3.79
C TYR A 90 4.15 4.53 -5.00
N ILE A 91 3.55 3.71 -5.86
CA ILE A 91 4.20 3.18 -7.07
C ILE A 91 4.59 4.33 -8.00
N LEU A 92 3.66 5.25 -8.27
CA LEU A 92 3.91 6.39 -9.16
C LEU A 92 5.06 7.27 -8.64
N ILE A 93 5.02 7.60 -7.34
CA ILE A 93 6.02 8.47 -6.72
C ILE A 93 7.36 7.77 -6.60
N SER A 94 7.39 6.50 -6.22
CA SER A 94 8.64 5.73 -6.18
C SER A 94 9.26 5.65 -7.57
N LEU A 95 8.46 5.45 -8.62
CA LEU A 95 8.96 5.44 -10.00
C LEU A 95 9.60 6.77 -10.39
N ILE A 96 8.95 7.90 -10.06
CA ILE A 96 9.48 9.23 -10.32
C ILE A 96 10.78 9.45 -9.53
N ILE A 97 10.76 9.24 -8.21
CA ILE A 97 11.91 9.49 -7.34
C ILE A 97 13.10 8.60 -7.68
N PHE A 98 12.88 7.32 -7.96
CA PHE A 98 13.97 6.39 -8.27
C PHE A 98 14.63 6.76 -9.59
N THR A 99 13.84 7.19 -10.57
CA THR A 99 14.34 7.62 -11.88
C THR A 99 15.06 8.96 -11.78
N THR A 100 14.53 9.92 -11.02
CA THR A 100 15.15 11.24 -10.83
C THR A 100 16.47 11.16 -10.05
N ASN A 101 16.60 10.20 -9.13
CA ASN A 101 17.78 10.04 -8.30
C ASN A 101 18.80 9.03 -8.88
N ASP A 102 18.62 8.59 -10.14
CA ASP A 102 19.47 7.60 -10.82
C ASP A 102 19.74 6.33 -9.97
N VAL A 103 18.68 5.83 -9.32
CA VAL A 103 18.76 4.69 -8.41
C VAL A 103 19.05 3.40 -9.20
N GLU A 104 19.85 2.51 -8.62
CA GLU A 104 20.15 1.19 -9.22
C GLU A 104 18.89 0.40 -9.59
N MET A 105 18.94 -0.29 -10.72
CA MET A 105 17.81 -1.11 -11.22
C MET A 105 17.38 -2.21 -10.24
N SER A 106 18.29 -2.67 -9.37
CA SER A 106 18.01 -3.64 -8.31
C SER A 106 16.90 -3.16 -7.35
N GLU A 107 16.84 -1.86 -7.07
CA GLU A 107 15.89 -1.24 -6.15
C GLU A 107 14.45 -1.24 -6.69
N TYR A 108 14.29 -1.25 -8.02
CA TYR A 108 12.97 -1.28 -8.67
C TYR A 108 12.20 -2.58 -8.41
N THR A 109 12.87 -3.62 -7.92
CA THR A 109 12.23 -4.87 -7.45
C THR A 109 11.17 -4.58 -6.37
N VAL A 110 11.40 -3.57 -5.52
CA VAL A 110 10.43 -3.12 -4.50
C VAL A 110 9.16 -2.58 -5.16
N ILE A 111 9.32 -1.75 -6.20
CA ILE A 111 8.19 -1.18 -6.96
C ILE A 111 7.41 -2.31 -7.65
N MET A 112 8.11 -3.27 -8.25
CA MET A 112 7.50 -4.44 -8.88
C MET A 112 6.67 -5.26 -7.88
N PHE A 113 7.20 -5.50 -6.68
CA PHE A 113 6.47 -6.18 -5.61
C PHE A 113 5.18 -5.44 -5.25
N TYR A 114 5.25 -4.14 -4.98
CA TYR A 114 4.06 -3.36 -4.64
C TYR A 114 3.08 -3.20 -5.79
N PHE A 115 3.55 -3.27 -7.04
CA PHE A 115 2.68 -3.31 -8.21
C PHE A 115 1.77 -4.56 -8.20
N PHE A 116 2.31 -5.73 -7.88
CA PHE A 116 1.47 -6.94 -7.70
C PHE A 116 0.46 -6.80 -6.56
N VAL A 117 0.87 -6.20 -5.44
CA VAL A 117 -0.04 -5.89 -4.34
C VAL A 117 -1.16 -4.96 -4.80
N ALA A 118 -0.82 -3.89 -5.54
CA ALA A 118 -1.78 -2.93 -6.05
C ALA A 118 -2.77 -3.57 -7.02
N LEU A 119 -2.34 -4.51 -7.87
CA LEU A 119 -3.24 -5.28 -8.74
C LEU A 119 -4.27 -6.07 -7.92
N ILE A 120 -3.82 -6.78 -6.89
CA ILE A 120 -4.69 -7.58 -6.02
C ILE A 120 -5.65 -6.67 -5.25
N SER A 121 -5.15 -5.57 -4.69
CA SER A 121 -5.94 -4.56 -3.99
C SER A 121 -7.00 -3.93 -4.91
N HIS A 122 -6.62 -3.58 -6.15
CA HIS A 122 -7.53 -3.02 -7.14
C HIS A 122 -8.66 -3.98 -7.52
N ILE A 123 -8.36 -5.27 -7.67
CA ILE A 123 -9.39 -6.27 -7.93
C ILE A 123 -10.32 -6.38 -6.71
N ALA A 124 -9.75 -6.45 -5.51
CA ALA A 124 -10.51 -6.54 -4.26
C ALA A 124 -11.38 -5.29 -3.98
N SER A 125 -10.97 -4.12 -4.46
CA SER A 125 -11.66 -2.85 -4.26
C SER A 125 -12.92 -2.67 -5.14
N ARG A 126 -13.16 -3.55 -6.13
CA ARG A 126 -14.29 -3.46 -7.07
C ARG A 126 -15.66 -3.74 -6.42
N PRO A 127 -16.74 -3.02 -6.81
CA PRO A 127 -18.08 -3.15 -6.21
C PRO A 127 -18.70 -4.56 -6.23
N LYS A 128 -18.43 -5.37 -7.28
CA LYS A 128 -18.94 -6.74 -7.40
C LYS A 128 -18.39 -7.69 -6.33
N LEU A 129 -17.16 -7.48 -5.88
CA LEU A 129 -16.53 -8.24 -4.79
C LEU A 129 -16.90 -7.67 -3.40
N ARG A 130 -17.22 -6.38 -3.36
CA ARG A 130 -17.59 -5.55 -2.19
C ARG A 130 -18.91 -5.94 -1.52
N ARG A 131 -19.95 -6.29 -2.30
CA ARG A 131 -21.33 -6.50 -1.80
C ARG A 131 -21.47 -7.59 -0.73
N TYR A 132 -20.50 -8.51 -0.59
CA TYR A 132 -20.51 -9.58 0.42
C TYR A 132 -19.58 -9.33 1.62
N TYR A 133 -18.67 -8.36 1.55
CA TYR A 133 -17.85 -7.98 2.71
C TYR A 133 -18.72 -7.31 3.80
N TYR A 134 -19.84 -6.69 3.38
CA TYR A 134 -20.70 -5.94 4.29
C TYR A 134 -22.20 -6.24 4.21
N SER A 135 -22.67 -7.23 3.42
CA SER A 135 -24.07 -7.69 3.57
C SER A 135 -24.34 -8.29 4.97
N LYS A 136 -23.29 -8.54 5.77
CA LYS A 136 -23.39 -8.92 7.17
C LYS A 136 -23.56 -7.73 8.13
N PHE A 137 -23.27 -6.51 7.69
CA PHE A 137 -23.38 -5.26 8.46
C PHE A 137 -24.54 -4.36 7.99
N ASP A 138 -25.22 -4.75 6.90
CA ASP A 138 -26.40 -4.06 6.33
C ASP A 138 -27.73 -4.64 6.87
N LYS A 139 -27.67 -5.34 8.01
CA LYS A 139 -28.84 -5.69 8.80
C LYS A 139 -28.89 -4.74 9.99
N ASN A 140 -29.44 -3.57 9.78
CA ASN A 140 -30.07 -2.72 10.80
C ASN A 140 -31.05 -1.81 10.07
#